data_AF-A0A367LV25-F1
#
_entry.id   AF-A0A367LV25-F1
#
_cell.length_a   1.000
_cell.length_b   1.000
_cell.length_c   1.000
_cell.angle_alpha   90.00
_cell.angle_beta   90.00
_cell.angle_gamma   90.00
#
_symmetry.space_group_name_H-M   'P 1'
#
loop_
_entity.id
_entity.type
_entity.pdbx_description
1 polymer ?
#
loop_
_entity_poly.entity_id
_entity_poly.type
_entity_poly.pdbx_seq_one_letter_code
_entity_poly.pdbx_strand_id
1 'polypeptide(L)' 'MKTPARRRVGLLLASLCLPLFAQAAETQPTHEFSLDNGLKVIVREDHRAPVVVSQLWYRIGSSYETPGLTGLSHAL' A
#
# COMPACT_ATOMS: atom_id res chain seq x y z
N MET A 1 -17.76 1.01 53.80
CA MET A 1 -18.17 1.94 52.71
C MET A 1 -16.97 2.15 51.77
N LYS A 2 -16.76 1.25 50.80
CA LYS A 2 -15.60 1.31 49.89
C LYS A 2 -15.92 2.33 48.78
N THR A 3 -15.15 3.42 48.74
CA THR A 3 -15.40 4.59 47.89
C THR A 3 -15.39 4.24 46.39
N PRO A 4 -16.48 4.51 45.63
CA PRO A 4 -16.60 4.18 44.21
C PRO A 4 -15.62 4.95 43.31
N ALA A 5 -14.98 6.00 43.83
CA ALA A 5 -14.01 6.85 43.13
C ALA A 5 -12.76 6.07 42.66
N ARG A 6 -12.24 5.13 43.47
CA ARG A 6 -11.06 4.33 43.09
C ARG A 6 -11.31 3.42 41.88
N ARG A 7 -12.54 2.89 41.75
CA ARG A 7 -12.96 2.07 40.60
C ARG A 7 -13.07 2.89 39.32
N ARG A 8 -13.59 4.12 39.40
CA ARG A 8 -13.75 5.03 38.25
C ARG A 8 -12.39 5.50 37.71
N VAL A 9 -11.44 5.80 38.59
CA VAL A 9 -10.07 6.18 38.20
C VAL A 9 -9.36 5.01 37.50
N GLY A 10 -9.48 3.78 38.00
CA GLY A 10 -8.92 2.60 37.34
C GLY A 10 -9.52 2.32 35.97
N LEU A 11 -10.84 2.53 35.81
CA LEU A 11 -11.51 2.36 34.52
C LEU A 11 -11.09 3.45 33.50
N LEU A 12 -10.95 4.69 33.96
CA LEU A 12 -10.48 5.81 33.12
C LEU A 12 -9.03 5.60 32.68
N LEU A 13 -8.13 5.18 33.59
CA LEU A 13 -6.75 4.84 33.22
C LEU A 13 -6.69 3.67 32.23
N ALA A 14 -7.48 2.61 32.44
CA ALA A 14 -7.54 1.48 31.51
C ALA A 14 -8.03 1.92 30.12
N SER A 15 -9.05 2.79 30.05
CA SER A 15 -9.55 3.32 28.78
C SER A 15 -8.54 4.21 28.05
N LEU A 16 -7.73 4.97 28.80
CA LEU A 16 -6.71 5.85 28.24
C LEU A 16 -5.48 5.07 27.71
N CYS A 17 -5.20 3.90 28.29
CA CYS A 17 -4.07 3.05 27.88
C CYS A 17 -4.38 2.06 26.74
N LEU A 18 -5.65 1.84 26.39
CA LEU A 18 -6.04 0.96 25.27
C LEU A 18 -5.35 1.28 23.92
N PRO A 19 -5.21 2.53 23.48
CA PRO A 19 -4.56 2.83 22.19
C PRO A 19 -3.04 2.62 22.18
N LEU A 20 -2.38 2.42 23.35
CA LEU A 20 -0.93 2.13 23.38
C LEU A 20 -0.59 0.76 22.79
N PHE A 21 -1.57 -0.14 22.67
CA PHE A 21 -1.39 -1.49 22.13
C PHE A 21 -1.82 -1.61 20.67
N ALA A 22 -2.12 -0.49 20.00
CA ALA A 22 -2.44 -0.52 18.57
C ALA A 22 -1.17 -0.86 17.76
N GLN A 23 -1.10 -2.08 17.25
CA GLN A 23 -0.04 -2.50 16.36
C GLN A 23 -0.34 -1.97 14.95
N ALA A 24 0.58 -1.19 14.38
CA ALA A 24 0.51 -0.84 12.98
C ALA A 24 0.78 -2.08 12.12
N ALA A 25 0.05 -2.26 11.03
CA ALA A 25 0.37 -3.31 10.07
C ALA A 25 1.78 -3.08 9.51
N GLU A 26 2.60 -4.13 9.47
CA GLU A 26 3.91 -4.05 8.83
C GLU A 26 3.73 -3.70 7.35
N THR A 27 4.47 -2.69 6.90
CA THR A 27 4.54 -2.36 5.48
C THR A 27 5.21 -3.51 4.74
N GLN A 28 4.51 -4.08 3.76
CA GLN A 28 5.10 -5.14 2.95
C GLN A 28 6.27 -4.59 2.12
N PRO A 29 7.41 -5.31 2.10
CA PRO A 29 8.60 -4.84 1.41
C PRO A 29 8.33 -4.74 -0.10
N THR A 30 8.79 -3.65 -0.69
CA THR A 30 8.78 -3.45 -2.14
C THR A 30 10.20 -3.56 -2.63
N HIS A 31 10.44 -4.48 -3.56
CA HIS A 31 11.74 -4.75 -4.15
C HIS A 31 11.79 -4.19 -5.57
N GLU A 32 12.87 -3.49 -5.89
CA GLU A 32 13.10 -2.94 -7.23
C GLU A 32 14.34 -3.58 -7.85
N PHE A 33 14.22 -3.96 -9.13
CA PHE A 33 15.29 -4.52 -9.93
C PHE A 33 15.38 -3.77 -11.26
N SER A 34 16.58 -3.72 -11.81
CA SER A 34 16.80 -3.30 -13.19
C SER A 34 17.39 -4.47 -13.96
N LEU A 35 16.76 -4.81 -15.08
CA LEU A 35 17.26 -5.83 -15.99
C LEU A 35 18.33 -5.24 -16.93
N ASP A 36 19.13 -6.10 -17.56
CA ASP A 36 20.19 -5.68 -18.49
C ASP A 36 19.66 -4.89 -19.69
N ASN A 37 18.40 -5.09 -20.07
CA ASN A 37 17.71 -4.33 -21.12
C ASN A 37 17.15 -2.97 -20.65
N GLY A 38 17.38 -2.59 -19.40
CA GLY A 38 16.92 -1.34 -18.80
C GLY A 38 15.49 -1.36 -18.25
N LEU A 39 14.76 -2.48 -18.33
CA LEU A 39 13.43 -2.60 -17.73
C LEU A 39 13.51 -2.57 -16.20
N LYS A 40 12.72 -1.68 -15.58
CA LYS A 40 12.53 -1.64 -14.13
C LYS A 40 11.43 -2.63 -13.74
N VAL A 41 11.76 -3.55 -12.84
CA VAL A 41 10.83 -4.53 -12.27
C VAL A 41 10.58 -4.18 -10.82
N ILE A 42 9.30 -4.07 -10.44
CA ILE A 42 8.88 -3.79 -9.07
C ILE A 42 8.09 -5.00 -8.57
N VAL A 43 8.57 -5.62 -7.50
CA VAL A 43 7.93 -6.79 -6.88
C VAL A 43 7.48 -6.42 -5.48
N ARG A 44 6.20 -6.67 -5.19
CA ARG A 44 5.65 -6.59 -3.84
C ARG A 44 4.89 -7.86 -3.56
N GLU A 45 5.39 -8.61 -2.58
CA GLU A 45 4.81 -9.88 -2.17
C GLU A 45 3.73 -9.64 -1.11
N ASP A 46 2.56 -10.25 -1.30
CA ASP A 46 1.42 -10.15 -0.38
C ASP A 46 0.83 -11.53 -0.08
N HIS A 47 0.98 -11.99 1.16
CA HIS A 47 0.56 -13.34 1.59
C HIS A 47 -0.91 -13.44 2.00
N ARG A 48 -1.70 -12.37 1.84
CA ARG A 48 -3.12 -12.37 2.21
C ARG A 48 -4.00 -13.21 1.30
N ALA A 49 -3.56 -13.47 0.06
CA ALA A 49 -4.28 -14.31 -0.91
C ALA A 49 -3.31 -15.03 -1.87
N PRO A 50 -3.62 -16.27 -2.32
CA PRO A 50 -2.79 -17.01 -3.27
C PRO A 50 -3.06 -16.56 -4.72
N VAL A 51 -2.85 -15.28 -5.01
CA VAL A 51 -3.10 -14.67 -6.33
C VAL A 51 -1.91 -13.81 -6.75
N VAL A 52 -1.63 -13.77 -8.06
CA VAL A 52 -0.58 -12.94 -8.65
C VAL A 52 -1.20 -11.96 -9.65
N VAL A 53 -0.73 -10.71 -9.62
CA VAL A 53 -1.03 -9.69 -10.65
C VAL A 53 0.29 -9.27 -11.29
N SER A 54 0.38 -9.42 -12.61
CA SER A 54 1.48 -8.89 -13.42
C SER A 54 0.97 -7.76 -14.28
N GLN A 55 1.71 -6.66 -14.33
CA GLN A 55 1.37 -5.48 -15.10
C GLN A 55 2.64 -4.98 -15.80
N LEU A 56 2.48 -4.46 -17.01
CA LEU A 56 3.55 -3.87 -17.80
C LEU A 56 3.14 -2.45 -18.15
N TRP A 57 4.02 -1.50 -17.83
CA TRP A 57 3.78 -0.08 -18.09
C TRP A 57 4.82 0.43 -19.05
N TYR A 58 4.35 1.15 -20.06
CA TYR A 58 5.21 1.91 -20.96
C TYR A 58 5.10 3.38 -20.61
N ARG A 59 6.23 4.09 -20.64
CA ARG A 59 6.26 5.55 -20.43
C ARG A 59 5.90 6.29 -21.72
N ILE A 60 4.73 5.98 -22.27
CA ILE A 60 4.16 6.62 -23.47
C ILE A 60 2.62 6.58 -23.39
N GLY A 61 1.94 7.24 -24.32
CA GLY A 61 0.49 7.32 -24.39
C GLY A 61 0.04 8.40 -25.37
N SER A 62 -1.26 8.72 -25.40
CA SER A 62 -1.85 9.64 -26.37
C SER A 62 -1.21 11.03 -26.40
N SER A 63 -0.65 11.50 -25.28
CA SER A 63 0.08 12.78 -25.21
C SER A 63 1.36 12.82 -26.07
N TYR A 64 1.85 11.68 -26.54
CA TYR A 64 3.02 11.57 -27.43
C TYR A 64 2.63 11.39 -28.90
N GLU A 65 1.33 11.43 -29.23
CA GLU A 65 0.86 11.28 -30.60
C GLU A 65 1.13 12.53 -31.43
N THR A 66 1.52 12.31 -32.69
CA THR A 66 1.68 13.39 -33.67
C THR A 66 0.33 13.69 -34.32
N PRO A 67 0.05 14.95 -34.70
CA PRO A 67 -1.16 15.28 -35.45
C PRO A 67 -1.35 14.36 -36.67
N GLY A 68 -2.58 13.88 -36.87
CA GLY A 68 -2.91 12.91 -37.93
C GLY A 68 -2.71 11.44 -37.54
N LEU A 69 -2.12 11.14 -36.38
CA LEU A 69 -1.94 9.79 -35.83
C LEU A 69 -2.68 9.59 -34.50
N THR A 70 -3.73 10.38 -34.26
CA THR A 70 -4.47 10.36 -33.01
C THR A 70 -5.20 9.04 -32.80
N GLY A 71 -5.12 8.46 -31.60
CA GLY A 71 -5.79 7.21 -31.21
C GLY A 71 -4.92 5.95 -31.33
N LEU A 72 -3.70 6.04 -31.86
CA LEU A 72 -2.79 4.89 -31.98
C LEU A 72 -2.44 4.26 -30.63
N SER A 73 -2.25 5.06 -29.59
CA SER A 73 -1.90 4.59 -28.24
C SER A 73 -3.02 3.78 -27.58
N HIS A 74 -4.23 3.84 -28.11
CA HIS A 74 -5.35 3.01 -27.65
C HIS A 74 -5.50 1.75 -28.51
N ALA A 75 -5.19 1.85 -29.80
CA ALA A 75 -5.30 0.73 -30.74
C ALA A 75 -4.18 -0.32 -30.57
N LEU A 76 -3.04 0.09 -30.01
CA LEU A 76 -1.86 -0.73 -29.71
C LEU A 76 -1.77 -0.98 -28.21
#